data_AF-A0A7S2C1Y6-F1
#
_entry.id   AF-A0A7S2C1Y6-F1
#
_cell.length_a   1.000
_cell.length_b   1.000
_cell.length_c   1.000
_cell.angle_alpha   90.00
_cell.angle_beta   90.00
_cell.angle_gamma   90.00
#
_symmetry.space_group_name_H-M   'P 1'
#
loop_
_entity.id
_entity.type
_entity.pdbx_description
1 polymer ?
#
loop_
_entity_poly.entity_id
_entity_poly.type
_entity_poly.pdbx_seq_one_letter_code
_entity_poly.pdbx_strand_id
1 'polypeptide(L)'
;VSPDFRSPGGLWSRYDPLVYCEYNMFVRQPQKFWEMATALTTDIHLTNGGTEEELFRTGVLRGARPNAAHTSIAELERLGCVTACITQNIDGLHVQGGATSVIELHGRQSSTTCMSCGMGYDTEAEVVPQWIEWHRNMRLPDSTTAGPFVPRCPSCQVGVLKPDVTLFGEALPTGAY
;
A
#
# COMPACT_ATOMS: atom_id res chain seq x y z
N VAL A 1 -9.69 -6.41 -9.49
CA VAL A 1 -10.62 -5.68 -8.57
C VAL A 1 -9.89 -5.46 -7.25
N SER A 2 -10.09 -4.33 -6.56
CA SER A 2 -9.48 -4.15 -5.22
C SER A 2 -10.10 -5.17 -4.25
N PRO A 3 -9.32 -5.86 -3.41
CA PRO A 3 -9.84 -6.89 -2.53
C PRO A 3 -10.74 -6.28 -1.46
N ASP A 4 -11.82 -6.99 -1.14
CA ASP A 4 -12.71 -6.57 -0.07
C ASP A 4 -12.13 -6.90 1.32
N PHE A 5 -12.30 -5.98 2.27
CA PHE A 5 -11.75 -6.12 3.60
C PHE A 5 -12.57 -7.04 4.52
N ARG A 6 -13.91 -6.97 4.45
CA ARG A 6 -14.82 -7.46 5.52
C ARG A 6 -15.77 -8.58 5.10
N SER A 7 -15.96 -8.80 3.81
CA SER A 7 -16.84 -9.85 3.27
C SER A 7 -16.31 -11.24 3.62
N PRO A 8 -17.14 -12.30 3.58
CA PRO A 8 -16.67 -13.66 3.76
C PRO A 8 -15.52 -14.00 2.80
N GLY A 9 -14.37 -14.40 3.36
CA GLY A 9 -13.12 -14.63 2.60
C GLY A 9 -12.29 -13.36 2.31
N GLY A 10 -12.71 -12.20 2.81
CA GLY A 10 -11.99 -10.93 2.72
C GLY A 10 -10.72 -10.88 3.57
N LEU A 11 -9.99 -9.77 3.51
CA LEU A 11 -8.67 -9.63 4.16
C LEU A 11 -8.70 -9.98 5.66
N TRP A 12 -9.73 -9.51 6.39
CA TRP A 12 -9.80 -9.67 7.84
C TRP A 12 -10.20 -11.06 8.32
N SER A 13 -10.60 -11.98 7.44
CA SER A 13 -10.72 -13.39 7.83
C SER A 13 -9.36 -14.10 7.89
N ARG A 14 -8.29 -13.48 7.35
CA ARG A 14 -6.93 -14.05 7.30
C ARG A 14 -5.94 -13.29 8.20
N TYR A 15 -6.14 -11.99 8.37
CA TYR A 15 -5.27 -11.12 9.14
C TYR A 15 -6.06 -10.35 10.18
N ASP A 16 -5.68 -10.45 11.47
CA ASP A 16 -6.28 -9.60 12.50
C ASP A 16 -5.82 -8.15 12.32
N PRO A 17 -6.72 -7.18 12.06
CA PRO A 17 -6.34 -5.79 11.86
C PRO A 17 -5.59 -5.17 13.05
N LEU A 18 -5.82 -5.66 14.28
CA LEU A 18 -5.11 -5.17 15.46
C LEU A 18 -3.69 -5.72 15.59
N VAL A 19 -3.35 -6.76 14.82
CA VAL A 19 -1.99 -7.32 14.72
C VAL A 19 -1.26 -6.80 13.48
N TYR A 20 -1.98 -6.61 12.37
CA TYR A 20 -1.37 -6.34 11.07
C TYR A 20 -1.44 -4.87 10.65
N CYS A 21 -2.39 -4.10 11.19
CA CYS A 21 -2.65 -2.71 10.77
C CYS A 21 -2.83 -1.74 11.93
N GLU A 22 -2.36 -2.06 13.15
CA GLU A 22 -2.36 -1.14 14.28
C GLU A 22 -1.01 -0.42 14.39
N TYR A 23 -1.05 0.88 14.69
CA TYR A 23 0.13 1.74 14.64
C TYR A 23 1.21 1.32 15.64
N ASN A 24 0.86 1.06 16.91
CA ASN A 24 1.83 0.66 17.92
C ASN A 24 2.43 -0.72 17.61
N MET A 25 1.66 -1.61 16.99
CA MET A 25 2.12 -2.89 16.50
C MET A 25 3.09 -2.71 15.34
N PHE A 26 2.82 -1.80 14.40
CA PHE A 26 3.78 -1.46 13.35
C PHE A 26 5.10 -0.92 13.94
N VAL A 27 5.04 -0.05 14.94
CA VAL A 27 6.24 0.48 15.61
C VAL A 27 7.08 -0.63 16.25
N ARG A 28 6.44 -1.65 16.83
CA ARG A 28 7.12 -2.77 17.53
C ARG A 28 7.53 -3.92 16.61
N GLN A 29 6.70 -4.21 15.62
CA GLN A 29 6.77 -5.39 14.75
C GLN A 29 6.36 -5.02 13.31
N PRO A 30 7.11 -4.13 12.63
CA PRO A 30 6.75 -3.65 11.29
C PRO A 30 6.66 -4.78 10.26
N GLN A 31 7.38 -5.89 10.48
CA GLN A 31 7.32 -7.08 9.64
C GLN A 31 5.91 -7.66 9.50
N LYS A 32 5.03 -7.51 10.50
CA LYS A 32 3.67 -8.03 10.44
C LYS A 32 2.88 -7.35 9.32
N PHE A 33 2.88 -6.02 9.31
CA PHE A 33 2.26 -5.27 8.22
C PHE A 33 2.81 -5.67 6.85
N TRP A 34 4.15 -5.76 6.72
CA TRP A 34 4.79 -6.09 5.45
C TRP A 34 4.59 -7.54 5.00
N GLU A 35 4.42 -8.48 5.93
CA GLU A 35 3.99 -9.86 5.68
C GLU A 35 2.60 -9.87 5.02
N MET A 36 1.62 -9.20 5.63
CA MET A 36 0.28 -9.08 5.07
C MET A 36 0.29 -8.32 3.74
N ALA A 37 1.00 -7.19 3.66
CA ALA A 37 1.07 -6.39 2.44
C ALA A 37 1.68 -7.18 1.28
N THR A 38 2.73 -7.97 1.53
CA THR A 38 3.35 -8.86 0.53
C THR A 38 2.37 -9.92 0.04
N ALA A 39 1.68 -10.59 0.96
CA ALA A 39 0.69 -11.61 0.62
C ALA A 39 -0.48 -11.02 -0.18
N LEU A 40 -1.03 -9.89 0.27
CA LEU A 40 -2.13 -9.21 -0.41
C LEU A 40 -1.74 -8.75 -1.82
N THR A 41 -0.56 -8.16 -1.94
CA THR A 41 0.00 -7.70 -3.21
C THR A 41 0.14 -8.87 -4.20
N THR A 42 0.61 -10.02 -3.70
CA THR A 42 0.75 -11.24 -4.49
C THR A 42 -0.62 -11.76 -4.94
N ASP A 43 -1.57 -11.89 -4.01
CA ASP A 43 -2.94 -12.33 -4.30
C ASP A 43 -3.62 -11.46 -5.36
N ILE A 44 -3.52 -10.13 -5.23
CA ILE A 44 -4.10 -9.17 -6.18
C ILE A 44 -3.49 -9.36 -7.57
N HIS A 45 -2.16 -9.43 -7.64
CA HIS A 45 -1.44 -9.58 -8.91
C HIS A 45 -1.87 -10.86 -9.64
N LEU A 46 -1.89 -11.99 -8.93
CA LEU A 46 -2.29 -13.29 -9.48
C LEU A 46 -3.77 -13.31 -9.89
N THR A 47 -4.65 -12.74 -9.05
CA THR A 47 -6.09 -12.66 -9.34
C THR A 47 -6.38 -11.81 -10.58
N ASN A 48 -5.57 -10.79 -10.84
CA ASN A 48 -5.68 -9.95 -12.04
C ASN A 48 -4.93 -10.54 -13.26
N GLY A 49 -4.59 -11.83 -13.21
CA GLY A 49 -4.02 -12.60 -14.32
C GLY A 49 -2.53 -12.36 -14.57
N GLY A 50 -1.81 -11.86 -13.56
CA GLY A 50 -0.35 -11.79 -13.59
C GLY A 50 0.27 -13.09 -13.10
N THR A 51 1.56 -13.27 -13.37
CA THR A 51 2.32 -14.45 -12.95
C THR A 51 3.28 -14.13 -11.81
N GLU A 52 3.63 -15.14 -11.00
CA GLU A 52 4.68 -15.00 -9.99
C GLU A 52 6.01 -14.53 -10.59
N GLU A 53 6.39 -15.05 -11.77
CA GLU A 53 7.62 -14.65 -12.44
C GLU A 53 7.63 -13.16 -12.79
N GLU A 54 6.52 -12.63 -13.32
CA GLU A 54 6.38 -11.20 -13.59
C GLU A 54 6.51 -10.38 -12.31
N LEU A 55 5.71 -10.71 -11.29
CA LEU A 55 5.69 -10.00 -10.02
C LEU A 55 7.08 -9.98 -9.37
N PHE A 56 7.74 -11.13 -9.25
CA PHE A 56 9.03 -11.25 -8.58
C PHE A 56 10.20 -10.68 -9.40
N ARG A 57 10.03 -10.49 -10.71
CA ARG A 57 11.06 -9.88 -11.56
C ARG A 57 10.98 -8.36 -11.55
N THR A 58 9.78 -7.80 -11.64
CA THR A 58 9.59 -6.37 -11.89
C THR A 58 8.99 -5.62 -10.71
N GLY A 59 8.40 -6.34 -9.74
CA GLY A 59 7.59 -5.75 -8.67
C GLY A 59 6.32 -5.07 -9.19
N VAL A 60 6.03 -5.18 -10.50
CA VAL A 60 4.89 -4.51 -11.13
C VAL A 60 3.63 -5.28 -10.77
N LEU A 61 2.69 -4.55 -10.19
CA LEU A 61 1.38 -5.09 -9.89
C LEU A 61 0.51 -5.02 -11.13
N ARG A 62 -0.11 -6.13 -11.51
CA ARG A 62 -1.35 -6.05 -12.29
C ARG A 62 -2.42 -5.53 -11.35
N GLY A 63 -2.52 -4.22 -11.30
CA GLY A 63 -3.34 -3.48 -10.34
C GLY A 63 -4.81 -3.38 -10.75
N ALA A 64 -5.61 -2.91 -9.80
CA ALA A 64 -6.95 -2.43 -10.08
C ALA A 64 -6.87 -1.21 -11.01
N ARG A 65 -7.86 -1.08 -11.91
CA ARG A 65 -8.04 0.09 -12.76
C ARG A 65 -9.26 0.88 -12.29
N PRO A 66 -9.31 2.20 -12.52
CA PRO A 66 -10.52 2.98 -12.31
C PRO A 66 -11.71 2.32 -13.02
N ASN A 67 -12.81 2.16 -12.30
CA ASN A 67 -14.09 1.71 -12.87
C ASN A 67 -14.98 2.93 -13.20
N ALA A 68 -16.16 2.67 -13.76
CA ALA A 68 -17.11 3.72 -14.15
C ALA A 68 -17.43 4.69 -13.00
N ALA A 69 -17.51 4.24 -11.75
CA ALA A 69 -17.78 5.12 -10.62
C ALA A 69 -16.66 6.15 -10.39
N HIS A 70 -15.39 5.74 -10.51
CA HIS A 70 -14.25 6.64 -10.35
C HIS A 70 -14.24 7.70 -11.46
N THR A 71 -14.43 7.28 -12.72
CA THR A 71 -14.45 8.20 -13.87
C THR A 71 -15.69 9.11 -13.85
N SER A 72 -16.83 8.64 -13.35
CA SER A 72 -18.03 9.47 -13.21
C SER A 72 -17.85 10.58 -12.18
N ILE A 73 -17.11 10.35 -11.09
CA ILE A 73 -16.79 11.42 -10.12
C ILE A 73 -15.93 12.51 -10.77
N ALA A 74 -14.91 12.11 -11.55
CA ALA A 74 -14.09 13.06 -12.31
C ALA A 74 -14.92 13.88 -13.31
N GLU A 75 -15.88 13.25 -13.97
CA GLU A 75 -16.78 13.95 -14.90
C GLU A 75 -17.72 14.93 -14.17
N LEU A 76 -18.28 14.54 -13.02
CA LEU A 76 -19.09 15.44 -12.20
C LEU A 76 -18.29 16.65 -11.69
N GLU A 77 -17.01 16.46 -11.36
CA GLU A 77 -16.10 17.55 -10.99
C GLU A 77 -15.87 18.49 -12.19
N ARG A 78 -15.57 17.92 -13.36
CA ARG A 78 -15.37 18.69 -14.60
C ARG A 78 -16.61 19.49 -15.02
N LEU A 79 -17.81 18.96 -14.75
CA LEU A 79 -19.08 19.65 -15.00
C LEU A 79 -19.43 20.68 -13.92
N GLY A 80 -18.64 20.80 -12.85
CA GLY A 80 -18.88 21.70 -11.73
C GLY A 80 -20.01 21.26 -10.80
N CYS A 81 -20.46 20.00 -10.90
CA CYS A 81 -21.51 19.45 -10.04
C CYS A 81 -20.98 19.07 -8.65
N VAL A 82 -19.69 18.76 -8.54
CA VAL A 82 -18.98 18.51 -7.28
C VAL A 82 -17.69 19.32 -7.25
N THR A 83 -17.24 19.70 -6.05
CA THR A 83 -16.01 20.50 -5.86
C THR A 83 -14.86 19.70 -5.27
N ALA A 84 -15.14 18.55 -4.67
CA ALA A 84 -14.15 17.64 -4.10
C ALA A 84 -14.71 16.22 -3.94
N CYS A 85 -13.81 15.24 -3.97
CA CYS A 85 -14.05 13.86 -3.60
C CYS A 85 -13.32 13.55 -2.29
N ILE A 86 -14.07 13.30 -1.21
CA ILE A 86 -13.52 12.85 0.07
C ILE A 86 -13.61 11.32 0.09
N THR A 87 -12.48 10.64 0.26
CA THR A 87 -12.43 9.17 0.23
C THR A 87 -11.69 8.58 1.42
N GLN A 88 -12.13 7.41 1.85
CA GLN A 88 -11.44 6.56 2.84
C GLN A 88 -10.51 5.55 2.17
N ASN A 89 -10.57 5.43 0.84
CA ASN A 89 -9.72 4.51 0.09
C ASN A 89 -8.31 5.06 -0.01
N ILE A 90 -7.34 4.16 0.04
CA ILE A 90 -5.90 4.46 -0.06
C ILE A 90 -5.31 4.12 -1.43
N ASP A 91 -6.17 3.68 -2.37
CA ASP A 91 -5.77 3.05 -3.63
C ASP A 91 -5.38 4.03 -4.75
N GLY A 92 -5.74 5.30 -4.61
CA GLY A 92 -5.50 6.36 -5.60
C GLY A 92 -6.36 6.26 -6.88
N LEU A 93 -7.37 5.38 -6.92
CA LEU A 93 -8.15 5.13 -8.14
C LEU A 93 -9.03 6.32 -8.56
N HIS A 94 -9.40 7.21 -7.63
CA HIS A 94 -10.10 8.46 -7.99
C HIS A 94 -9.20 9.40 -8.79
N VAL A 95 -7.95 9.59 -8.36
CA VAL A 95 -6.96 10.40 -9.07
C VAL A 95 -6.62 9.76 -10.43
N GLN A 96 -6.39 8.45 -10.47
CA GLN A 96 -6.17 7.73 -11.74
C GLN A 96 -7.41 7.79 -12.67
N GLY A 97 -8.61 7.88 -12.10
CA GLY A 97 -9.87 8.06 -12.82
C GLY A 97 -10.09 9.47 -13.35
N GLY A 98 -9.20 10.42 -13.04
CA GLY A 98 -9.20 11.79 -13.54
C GLY A 98 -9.70 12.84 -12.56
N ALA A 99 -10.06 12.47 -11.32
CA ALA A 99 -10.47 13.46 -10.32
C ALA A 99 -9.25 14.27 -9.84
N THR A 100 -9.41 15.58 -9.68
CA THR A 100 -8.29 16.50 -9.36
C THR A 100 -8.34 17.03 -7.94
N SER A 101 -9.54 17.17 -7.38
CA SER A 101 -9.79 17.60 -6.00
C SER A 101 -10.17 16.38 -5.16
N VAL A 102 -9.16 15.66 -4.66
CA VAL A 102 -9.33 14.43 -3.86
C VAL A 102 -8.72 14.63 -2.47
N ILE A 103 -9.51 14.35 -1.44
CA ILE A 103 -9.09 14.35 -0.04
C ILE A 103 -9.06 12.90 0.45
N GLU A 104 -7.85 12.38 0.63
CA GLU A 104 -7.58 11.00 1.06
C GLU A 104 -7.52 10.94 2.60
N LEU A 105 -8.65 10.66 3.24
CA LEU A 105 -8.78 10.71 4.70
C LEU A 105 -7.82 9.76 5.41
N HIS A 106 -7.55 8.61 4.82
CA HIS A 106 -6.64 7.60 5.38
C HIS A 106 -5.27 7.60 4.71
N GLY A 107 -4.91 8.68 4.03
CA GLY A 107 -3.67 8.81 3.27
C GLY A 107 -3.62 7.92 2.02
N ARG A 108 -2.42 7.61 1.54
CA ARG A 108 -2.18 6.96 0.24
C ARG A 108 -1.12 5.88 0.33
N GLN A 109 -1.33 4.78 -0.40
CA GLN A 109 -0.35 3.68 -0.45
C GLN A 109 0.90 4.00 -1.30
N SER A 110 0.81 4.97 -2.20
CA SER A 110 1.86 5.30 -3.17
C SER A 110 3.00 6.14 -2.59
N SER A 111 2.95 6.51 -1.32
CA SER A 111 4.08 7.10 -0.63
C SER A 111 4.34 6.44 0.72
N THR A 112 5.59 6.55 1.18
CA THR A 112 6.07 6.03 2.45
C THR A 112 6.94 7.06 3.15
N THR A 113 6.92 7.07 4.48
CA THR A 113 7.75 7.96 5.31
C THR A 113 8.65 7.15 6.22
N CYS A 114 9.92 7.58 6.34
CA CYS A 114 10.85 7.01 7.29
C CYS A 114 10.47 7.36 8.74
N MET A 115 10.29 6.34 9.56
CA MET A 115 9.91 6.50 10.98
C MET A 115 11.04 7.06 11.87
N SER A 116 12.25 7.24 11.35
CA SER A 116 13.39 7.78 12.11
C SER A 116 13.78 9.19 11.68
N CYS A 117 13.89 9.48 10.38
CA CYS A 117 14.31 10.78 9.88
C CYS A 117 13.19 11.60 9.23
N GLY A 118 11.99 11.05 9.07
CA GLY A 118 10.84 11.74 8.49
C GLY A 118 10.91 11.97 6.98
N MET A 119 11.94 11.47 6.30
CA MET A 119 12.03 11.59 4.84
C MET A 119 10.93 10.77 4.15
N GLY A 120 10.21 11.41 3.23
CA GLY A 120 9.19 10.79 2.39
C GLY A 120 9.76 10.23 1.09
N TYR A 121 9.14 9.17 0.59
CA TYR A 121 9.54 8.44 -0.60
C TYR A 121 8.32 7.98 -1.38
N ASP A 122 8.47 7.89 -2.70
CA ASP A 122 7.51 7.16 -3.52
C ASP A 122 7.67 5.65 -3.27
N THR A 123 6.55 4.97 -2.99
CA THR A 123 6.57 3.54 -2.63
C THR A 123 7.08 2.69 -3.78
N GLU A 124 6.69 3.00 -5.02
CA GLU A 124 7.11 2.25 -6.20
C GLU A 124 8.60 2.46 -6.49
N ALA A 125 9.10 3.68 -6.31
CA ALA A 125 10.52 3.98 -6.52
C ALA A 125 11.45 3.36 -5.47
N GLU A 126 11.00 3.21 -4.21
CA GLU A 126 11.92 2.86 -3.10
C GLU A 126 11.62 1.56 -2.36
N VAL A 127 10.35 1.21 -2.16
CA VAL A 127 10.00 -0.03 -1.45
C VAL A 127 10.02 -1.22 -2.39
N VAL A 128 9.52 -1.06 -3.61
CA VAL A 128 9.43 -2.16 -4.58
C VAL A 128 10.80 -2.74 -4.95
N PRO A 129 11.86 -1.96 -5.24
CA PRO A 129 13.18 -2.52 -5.52
C PRO A 129 13.75 -3.34 -4.35
N GLN A 130 13.55 -2.87 -3.11
CA GLN A 130 13.98 -3.59 -1.90
C GLN A 130 13.22 -4.92 -1.76
N TRP A 131 11.92 -4.92 -2.08
CA TRP A 131 11.11 -6.14 -2.05
C TRP A 131 11.56 -7.17 -3.08
N ILE A 132 11.85 -6.74 -4.31
CA ILE A 132 12.38 -7.60 -5.38
C ILE A 132 13.72 -8.22 -4.94
N GLU A 133 14.61 -7.43 -4.35
CA GLU A 133 15.89 -7.91 -3.85
C GLU A 133 15.73 -8.93 -2.73
N TRP A 134 14.90 -8.63 -1.73
CA TRP A 134 14.57 -9.55 -0.65
C TRP A 134 14.00 -10.87 -1.19
N HIS A 135 13.05 -10.81 -2.12
CA HIS A 135 12.44 -12.00 -2.70
C HIS A 135 13.46 -12.85 -3.47
N ARG A 136 14.35 -12.21 -4.25
CA ARG A 136 15.44 -12.90 -4.96
C ARG A 136 16.34 -13.66 -3.99
N ASN A 137 16.67 -13.05 -2.87
CA ASN A 137 17.53 -13.66 -1.85
C ASN A 137 16.85 -14.86 -1.16
N MET A 138 15.52 -14.84 -1.01
CA MET A 138 14.76 -15.97 -0.46
C MET A 138 14.82 -17.23 -1.32
N ARG A 139 15.01 -17.10 -2.64
CA ARG A 139 15.09 -18.21 -3.59
C ARG A 139 16.47 -18.88 -3.63
N LEU A 140 17.46 -18.36 -2.92
CA LEU A 140 18.79 -18.95 -2.85
C LEU A 140 18.79 -20.22 -1.96
N PRO A 141 19.57 -21.26 -2.28
CA PRO A 141 19.59 -22.52 -1.53
C PRO A 141 19.88 -22.39 -0.03
N ASP A 142 20.63 -21.35 0.37
CA ASP A 142 21.05 -21.10 1.75
C ASP A 142 20.26 -19.96 2.44
N SER A 143 19.07 -19.60 1.93
CA SER A 143 18.30 -18.40 2.29
C SER A 143 17.73 -18.32 3.72
N THR A 144 18.09 -19.26 4.59
CA THR A 144 17.65 -19.36 6.00
C THR A 144 17.91 -18.11 6.85
N THR A 145 18.68 -17.13 6.35
CA THR A 145 19.10 -15.92 7.06
C THR A 145 18.37 -14.64 6.69
N ALA A 146 17.56 -14.60 5.62
CA ALA A 146 17.03 -13.33 5.08
C ALA A 146 15.99 -12.64 5.99
N GLY A 147 15.34 -13.38 6.90
CA GLY A 147 14.28 -12.83 7.76
C GLY A 147 13.07 -12.29 6.98
N PRO A 148 12.07 -11.72 7.66
CA PRO A 148 10.90 -11.14 7.01
C PRO A 148 11.24 -9.80 6.32
N PHE A 149 10.50 -9.47 5.25
CA PHE A 149 10.67 -8.21 4.53
C PHE A 149 10.30 -7.00 5.40
N VAL A 150 11.20 -6.03 5.51
CA VAL A 150 10.93 -4.70 6.07
C VAL A 150 11.79 -3.67 5.31
N PRO A 151 11.19 -2.73 4.56
CA PRO A 151 11.93 -1.73 3.81
C PRO A 151 12.64 -0.74 4.74
N ARG A 152 13.89 -0.45 4.40
CA ARG A 152 14.77 0.47 5.12
C ARG A 152 14.85 1.80 4.39
N CYS A 153 15.05 2.86 5.18
CA CYS A 153 15.22 4.19 4.64
C CYS A 153 16.59 4.32 3.95
N PRO A 154 16.64 4.68 2.65
CA PRO A 154 17.91 4.80 1.93
C PRO A 154 18.78 5.96 2.44
N SER A 155 18.17 7.01 3.02
CA SER A 155 18.88 8.17 3.54
C SER A 155 19.58 7.90 4.88
N CYS A 156 18.85 7.40 5.88
CA CYS A 156 19.40 7.24 7.23
C CYS A 156 19.87 5.83 7.54
N GLN A 157 19.44 4.81 6.77
CA GLN A 157 19.77 3.38 6.94
C GLN A 157 19.36 2.77 8.30
N VAL A 158 18.87 3.57 9.24
CA VAL A 158 18.41 3.15 10.57
C VAL A 158 16.90 2.89 10.55
N GLY A 159 16.13 3.83 10.00
CA GLY A 159 14.67 3.80 10.04
C GLY A 159 14.05 2.80 9.07
N VAL A 160 12.85 2.36 9.43
CA VAL A 160 11.95 1.59 8.55
C VAL A 160 11.02 2.55 7.81
N LEU A 161 10.66 2.19 6.59
CA LEU A 161 9.64 2.92 5.82
C LEU A 161 8.25 2.44 6.27
N LYS A 162 7.42 3.36 6.70
CA LYS A 162 5.98 3.15 6.95
C LYS A 162 5.22 3.69 5.75
N PRO A 163 4.24 2.97 5.18
CA PRO A 163 3.36 3.56 4.18
C PRO A 163 2.58 4.73 4.77
N ASP A 164 2.33 5.75 3.95
CA ASP A 164 1.57 6.95 4.34
C ASP A 164 0.06 6.69 4.35
N VAL A 165 -0.31 5.52 4.86
CA VAL A 165 -1.68 5.11 5.15
C VAL A 165 -1.91 5.23 6.65
N THR A 166 -3.09 5.68 7.04
CA THR A 166 -3.47 5.74 8.45
C THR A 166 -3.74 4.33 8.98
N LEU A 167 -2.96 3.93 9.98
CA LEU A 167 -3.14 2.68 10.70
C LEU A 167 -4.16 2.84 11.84
N PHE A 168 -4.72 1.73 12.33
CA PHE A 168 -5.59 1.77 13.52
C PHE A 168 -4.83 2.36 14.71
N GLY A 169 -5.47 3.29 15.42
CA GLY A 169 -4.86 4.01 16.53
C GLY A 169 -3.96 5.19 16.14
N GLU A 170 -3.74 5.42 14.83
CA GLU A 170 -3.03 6.61 14.32
C GLU A 170 -4.01 7.77 14.10
N ALA A 171 -3.54 9.00 14.28
CA ALA A 171 -4.32 10.18 13.94
C ALA A 171 -4.47 10.31 12.41
N LEU A 172 -5.59 10.88 11.95
CA LEU A 172 -5.77 11.20 10.54
C LEU A 172 -4.72 12.25 10.08
N PRO A 173 -4.32 12.26 8.80
CA PRO A 173 -3.38 13.24 8.28
C PRO A 173 -3.88 14.67 8.48
N THR A 174 -2.99 15.58 8.87
CA THR A 174 -3.29 17.00 9.05
C THR A 174 -3.73 17.62 7.71
N GLY A 175 -4.86 18.34 7.69
CA GLY A 175 -5.40 18.96 6.47
C GLY A 175 -6.37 18.08 5.67
N ALA A 176 -6.65 16.85 6.13
CA ALA A 176 -7.72 16.01 5.60
C ALA A 176 -9.12 16.37 6.14
N TYR A 177 -9.21 17.30 7.09
CA TYR A 177 -10.43 17.79 7.74
C TYR A 177 -10.34 19.29 8.06
#